data_AF-A0A2A3EGG4-F1
#
_entry.id   AF-A0A2A3EGG4-F1
#
_cell.length_a   1.000
_cell.length_b   1.000
_cell.length_c   1.000
_cell.angle_alpha   90.00
_cell.angle_beta   90.00
_cell.angle_gamma   90.00
#
_symmetry.space_group_name_H-M   'P 1'
#
loop_
_entity.id
_entity.type
_entity.pdbx_description
1 polymer ?
#
loop_
_entity_poly.entity_id
_entity_poly.type
_entity_poly.pdbx_seq_one_letter_code
_entity_poly.pdbx_strand_id
1 'polypeptide(L)'
;MTDNMTDAESLREAIAQYEQQLAQVQATLSVTTQEADRENLLSLQSDIQELITLTKESLQGVETSSEDLDDDDDDDDVDGDDDMDDPLAKEYALFKAELEKTSNDSENKEQDKQDDGASNNIEVSMQDELRQLEGMKCRAPHGSSWGGIGYHNAMICSVYQNDRTKIKNMQDIKVRVLFLNPTHKEMLPCPYYLDGKCKFSDEDCRFSHGELVSLSSIQEYREPDFQSIKMGSRVLAKQKNQLWHRCIVLKMPEKEGDVFRIKFEASGNITEVFLQDLLPLNDADLEMSDTSDDSDGESDSTEYSKEEVVHKSLLTVESNTPLGNWEKYTRGIGSKLMAQMGYIAGTGLGKHSDGRVEPVEATVLPAGKSLDHCMELRENAGGDKNLFSVERKMRKQQQKLEQQREKQYQREKEREENNIFNFINATLGDKPKNEIQKNISKGKNNLKTESNRQLNVASLQIGETILRLERESTKLKESLTRHAKGSVHYNNIIMKYNEKQKELISLRASEKSIAVEQDQRKNRAKLSIF
;
A
#
# COMPACT_ATOMS: atom_id res chain seq x y z
N MET A 1 -18.41 45.76 12.37
CA MET A 1 -18.71 45.97 13.79
C MET A 1 -20.19 45.82 14.15
N THR A 2 -21.16 45.91 13.23
CA THR A 2 -22.59 45.75 13.57
C THR A 2 -23.11 44.31 13.56
N ASP A 3 -22.47 43.37 12.85
CA ASP A 3 -22.99 41.99 12.70
C ASP A 3 -22.70 41.06 13.91
N ASN A 4 -21.59 41.24 14.64
CA ASN A 4 -21.28 40.39 15.80
C ASN A 4 -22.17 40.69 17.02
N MET A 5 -22.61 41.95 17.19
CA MET A 5 -23.52 42.30 18.29
C MET A 5 -24.90 41.67 18.12
N THR A 6 -25.38 41.55 16.88
CA THR A 6 -26.67 40.91 16.59
C THR A 6 -26.65 39.41 16.84
N ASP A 7 -25.50 38.74 16.63
CA ASP A 7 -25.37 37.29 16.88
C ASP A 7 -25.29 36.97 18.38
N ALA A 8 -24.57 37.77 19.17
CA ALA A 8 -24.52 37.58 20.63
C ALA A 8 -25.89 37.81 21.30
N GLU A 9 -26.63 38.84 20.89
CA GLU A 9 -28.00 39.07 21.39
C GLU A 9 -28.97 37.95 20.99
N SER A 10 -28.90 37.49 19.73
CA SER A 10 -29.70 36.36 19.24
C SER A 10 -29.45 35.07 20.02
N LEU A 11 -28.18 34.77 20.35
CA LEU A 11 -27.81 33.61 21.17
C LEU A 11 -28.33 33.72 22.60
N ARG A 12 -28.30 34.91 23.22
CA ARG A 12 -28.88 35.14 24.55
C ARG A 12 -30.40 34.96 24.55
N GLU A 13 -31.09 35.43 23.51
CA GLU A 13 -32.53 35.21 23.35
C GLU A 13 -32.86 33.71 23.18
N ALA A 14 -32.06 32.98 22.40
CA ALA A 14 -32.23 31.54 22.21
C ALA A 14 -32.04 30.76 23.53
N ILE A 15 -31.01 31.10 24.32
CA ILE A 15 -30.79 30.50 25.65
C ILE A 15 -32.01 30.73 26.56
N ALA A 16 -32.55 31.95 26.60
CA ALA A 16 -33.72 32.26 27.40
C ALA A 16 -34.96 31.45 26.97
N GLN A 17 -35.14 31.23 25.66
CA GLN A 17 -36.22 30.39 25.14
C GLN A 17 -36.05 28.92 25.53
N TYR A 18 -34.83 28.37 25.46
CA TYR A 18 -34.55 26.99 25.87
C TYR A 18 -34.73 26.79 27.38
N GLU A 19 -34.32 27.76 28.20
CA GLU A 19 -34.56 27.72 29.66
C GLU A 19 -36.06 27.75 30.00
N GLN A 20 -36.87 28.51 29.23
CA GLN A 20 -38.33 28.50 29.38
C GLN A 20 -38.94 27.15 28.99
N GLN A 21 -38.48 26.54 27.89
CA GLN A 21 -38.92 25.20 27.46
C GLN A 21 -38.54 24.13 28.48
N LEU A 22 -37.34 24.21 29.06
CA LEU A 22 -36.89 23.32 30.11
C LEU A 22 -37.77 23.43 31.36
N ALA A 23 -38.12 24.65 31.79
CA ALA A 23 -39.04 24.86 32.91
C ALA A 23 -40.43 24.27 32.63
N GLN A 24 -40.91 24.36 31.39
CA GLN A 24 -42.19 23.76 30.98
C GLN A 24 -42.12 22.22 31.00
N VAL A 25 -41.03 21.62 30.53
CA VAL A 25 -40.81 20.16 30.56
C VAL A 25 -40.68 19.64 32.00
N GLN A 26 -40.02 20.39 32.88
CA GLN A 26 -39.94 20.04 34.30
C GLN A 26 -41.31 20.13 35.01
N ALA A 27 -42.12 21.13 34.66
CA ALA A 27 -43.48 21.24 35.17
C ALA A 27 -44.37 20.07 34.71
N THR A 28 -44.28 19.66 33.44
CA THR A 28 -45.04 18.50 32.94
C THR A 28 -44.55 17.19 33.54
N LEU A 29 -43.23 17.02 33.75
CA LEU A 29 -42.65 15.87 34.45
C LEU A 29 -43.15 15.69 35.88
N SER A 30 -43.53 16.78 36.55
CA SER A 30 -44.09 16.74 37.91
C SER A 30 -45.56 16.28 37.97
N VAL A 31 -46.29 16.41 36.85
CA VAL A 31 -47.73 16.10 36.75
C VAL A 31 -47.98 14.75 36.08
N THR A 32 -47.09 14.31 35.19
CA THR A 32 -47.26 13.08 34.41
C THR A 32 -46.99 11.82 35.25
N THR A 33 -47.98 10.92 35.30
CA THR A 33 -47.92 9.65 36.06
C THR A 33 -47.64 8.41 35.21
N GLN A 34 -47.53 8.56 33.88
CA GLN A 34 -47.33 7.46 32.93
C GLN A 34 -45.84 7.25 32.62
N GLU A 35 -45.32 6.04 32.85
CA GLU A 35 -43.87 5.74 32.83
C GLU A 35 -43.21 6.00 31.47
N ALA A 36 -43.83 5.57 30.36
CA ALA A 36 -43.27 5.77 29.01
C ALA A 36 -43.18 7.26 28.61
N ASP A 37 -44.19 8.06 28.96
CA ASP A 37 -44.18 9.50 28.68
C ASP A 37 -43.18 10.23 29.57
N ARG A 38 -42.96 9.73 30.79
CA ARG A 38 -41.96 10.25 31.71
C ARG A 38 -40.53 10.00 31.22
N GLU A 39 -40.23 8.83 30.66
CA GLU A 39 -38.92 8.56 30.05
C GLU A 39 -38.64 9.46 28.83
N ASN A 40 -39.64 9.64 27.96
CA ASN A 40 -39.52 10.56 26.81
C ASN A 40 -39.28 12.01 27.25
N LEU A 41 -39.98 12.46 28.31
CA LEU A 41 -39.78 13.80 28.86
C LEU A 41 -38.43 13.97 29.58
N LEU A 42 -37.88 12.91 30.18
CA LEU A 42 -36.53 12.92 30.75
C LEU A 42 -35.45 12.96 29.66
N SER A 43 -35.63 12.24 28.55
CA SER A 43 -34.76 12.36 27.37
C SER A 43 -34.78 13.79 26.83
N LEU A 44 -35.97 14.34 26.61
CA LEU A 44 -36.14 15.71 26.13
C LEU A 44 -35.53 16.74 27.10
N GLN A 45 -35.60 16.50 28.41
CA GLN A 45 -34.94 17.35 29.40
C GLN A 45 -33.41 17.33 29.22
N SER A 46 -32.82 16.15 29.04
CA SER A 46 -31.38 16.00 28.82
C SER A 46 -30.94 16.71 27.54
N ASP A 47 -31.69 16.53 26.45
CA ASP A 47 -31.38 17.12 25.15
C ASP A 47 -31.44 18.67 25.21
N ILE A 48 -32.45 19.24 25.89
CA ILE A 48 -32.55 20.70 26.07
C ILE A 48 -31.43 21.23 26.99
N GLN A 49 -31.02 20.48 28.00
CA GLN A 49 -29.88 20.86 28.85
C GLN A 49 -28.58 20.93 28.06
N GLU A 50 -28.32 19.96 27.20
CA GLU A 50 -27.14 19.93 26.33
C GLU A 50 -27.16 21.08 25.30
N LEU A 51 -28.34 21.39 24.73
CA LEU A 51 -28.49 22.55 23.85
C LEU A 51 -28.19 23.88 24.57
N ILE A 52 -28.58 24.01 25.84
CA ILE A 52 -28.26 25.21 26.64
C ILE A 52 -26.76 25.30 26.93
N THR A 53 -26.07 24.18 27.19
CA THR A 53 -24.62 24.20 27.44
C THR A 53 -23.85 24.58 26.17
N LEU A 54 -24.17 23.96 25.03
CA LEU A 54 -23.52 24.25 23.75
C LEU A 54 -23.72 25.69 23.28
N THR A 55 -24.92 26.23 23.50
CA THR A 55 -25.23 27.64 23.14
C THR A 55 -24.55 28.63 24.08
N LYS A 56 -24.38 28.31 25.37
CA LYS A 56 -23.59 29.12 26.33
C LYS A 56 -22.11 29.13 25.99
N GLU A 57 -21.54 27.98 25.61
CA GLU A 57 -20.15 27.89 25.15
C GLU A 57 -19.92 28.69 23.86
N SER A 58 -20.88 28.63 22.92
CA SER A 58 -20.84 29.43 21.69
C SER A 58 -20.91 30.94 21.97
N LEU A 59 -21.76 31.36 22.92
CA LEU A 59 -21.83 32.75 23.35
C LEU A 59 -20.51 33.23 23.98
N GLN A 60 -19.89 32.40 24.82
CA GLN A 60 -18.61 32.73 25.45
C GLN A 60 -17.50 32.92 24.40
N GLY A 61 -17.45 32.10 23.35
CA GLY A 61 -16.50 32.27 22.25
C GLY A 61 -16.71 33.56 21.45
N VAL A 62 -17.96 33.99 21.26
CA VAL A 62 -18.29 35.25 20.58
C VAL A 62 -17.98 36.48 21.46
N GLU A 63 -18.17 36.38 22.77
CA GLU A 63 -17.83 37.45 23.72
C GLU A 63 -16.31 37.63 23.84
N THR A 64 -15.54 36.54 23.95
CA THR A 64 -14.06 36.61 24.01
C THR A 64 -13.42 37.16 22.74
N SER A 65 -14.09 37.04 21.58
CA SER A 65 -13.60 37.61 20.32
C SER A 65 -13.99 39.09 20.13
N SER A 66 -14.78 39.66 21.04
CA SER A 66 -15.19 41.06 21.01
C SER A 66 -14.43 41.97 21.99
N GLU A 67 -13.72 41.42 22.97
CA GLU A 67 -13.00 42.17 24.00
C GLU A 67 -11.55 42.58 23.61
N ASP A 68 -11.00 42.09 22.49
CA ASP A 68 -9.61 42.34 22.06
C ASP A 68 -9.43 43.61 21.16
N LEU A 69 -10.30 44.62 21.25
CA LEU A 69 -10.24 45.81 20.37
C LEU A 69 -10.40 47.18 21.04
N ASP A 70 -10.14 47.35 22.34
CA ASP A 70 -10.04 48.69 22.94
C ASP A 70 -8.99 48.73 24.07
N ASP A 71 -7.75 49.16 23.77
CA ASP A 71 -6.96 50.11 24.59
C ASP A 71 -5.62 50.43 23.91
N ASP A 72 -5.55 51.62 23.29
CA ASP A 72 -4.31 52.38 23.06
C ASP A 72 -4.25 53.45 24.17
N ASP A 73 -3.25 53.42 25.05
CA ASP A 73 -2.40 54.58 25.41
C ASP A 73 -1.43 54.30 26.58
N ASP A 74 -0.22 54.84 26.40
CA ASP A 74 0.82 55.26 27.35
C ASP A 74 1.86 54.27 27.96
N ASP A 75 3.10 54.42 27.44
CA ASP A 75 4.43 54.51 28.08
C ASP A 75 4.78 53.61 29.29
N ASP A 76 5.77 52.71 29.13
CA ASP A 76 7.13 52.89 29.68
C ASP A 76 8.07 51.73 29.28
N ASP A 77 9.36 52.06 29.15
CA ASP A 77 10.52 51.23 28.78
C ASP A 77 10.69 49.91 29.58
N VAL A 78 11.17 48.84 28.93
CA VAL A 78 12.37 48.02 29.30
C VAL A 78 12.53 46.76 28.41
N ASP A 79 13.79 46.55 27.97
CA ASP A 79 14.36 45.45 27.18
C ASP A 79 13.95 44.00 27.53
N GLY A 80 13.80 43.14 26.50
CA GLY A 80 13.98 41.68 26.60
C GLY A 80 13.33 40.86 25.48
N ASP A 81 14.16 40.11 24.74
CA ASP A 81 13.83 39.15 23.67
C ASP A 81 12.66 38.17 23.98
N ASP A 82 11.78 37.97 22.99
CA ASP A 82 11.50 36.69 22.28
C ASP A 82 10.01 36.46 21.92
N ASP A 83 9.83 36.13 20.63
CA ASP A 83 8.79 35.33 19.99
C ASP A 83 7.31 35.77 20.03
N MET A 84 6.95 36.45 18.92
CA MET A 84 5.65 36.46 18.21
C MET A 84 4.60 35.47 18.75
N ASP A 85 3.56 36.04 19.36
CA ASP A 85 2.27 35.41 19.63
C ASP A 85 1.62 34.89 18.33
N ASP A 86 1.85 33.61 18.01
CA ASP A 86 1.01 32.86 17.07
C ASP A 86 -0.20 32.30 17.84
N PRO A 87 -1.44 32.75 17.56
CA PRO A 87 -2.66 32.25 18.21
C PRO A 87 -2.79 30.73 18.15
N LEU A 88 -2.25 30.11 17.09
CA LEU A 88 -2.27 28.67 16.90
C LEU A 88 -1.35 27.92 17.88
N ALA A 89 -0.26 28.54 18.32
CA ALA A 89 0.65 27.95 19.31
C ALA A 89 0.02 27.92 20.70
N LYS A 90 -0.82 28.92 21.03
CA LYS A 90 -1.56 29.00 22.29
C LYS A 90 -2.70 27.97 22.34
N GLU A 91 -3.44 27.82 21.25
CA GLU A 91 -4.45 26.76 21.11
C GLU A 91 -3.82 25.36 21.15
N TYR A 92 -2.67 25.18 20.50
CA TYR A 92 -1.94 23.91 20.53
C TYR A 92 -1.38 23.57 21.92
N ALA A 93 -0.94 24.58 22.68
CA ALA A 93 -0.51 24.41 24.06
C ALA A 93 -1.67 24.05 25.01
N LEU A 94 -2.83 24.70 24.83
CA LEU A 94 -4.06 24.39 25.57
C LEU A 94 -4.57 22.98 25.26
N PHE A 95 -4.55 22.58 23.98
CA PHE A 95 -4.92 21.23 23.55
C PHE A 95 -4.01 20.15 24.13
N LYS A 96 -2.69 20.41 24.19
CA LYS A 96 -1.73 19.52 24.86
C LYS A 96 -1.97 19.41 26.36
N ALA A 97 -2.25 20.53 27.03
CA ALA A 97 -2.52 20.54 28.47
C ALA A 97 -3.81 19.78 28.82
N GLU A 98 -4.82 19.81 27.96
CA GLU A 98 -6.08 19.08 28.14
C GLU A 98 -5.89 17.56 27.96
N LEU A 99 -5.05 17.14 27.00
CA LEU A 99 -4.64 15.74 26.85
C LEU A 99 -3.83 15.23 28.06
N GLU A 100 -2.97 16.06 28.66
CA GLU A 100 -2.25 15.70 29.88
C GLU A 100 -3.17 15.60 31.10
N LYS A 101 -4.21 16.45 31.20
CA LYS A 101 -5.22 16.36 32.28
C LYS A 101 -6.06 15.10 32.18
N THR A 102 -6.48 14.69 30.98
CA THR A 102 -7.21 13.43 30.79
C THR A 102 -6.35 12.18 31.03
N SER A 103 -5.03 12.32 30.98
CA SER A 103 -4.06 11.25 31.26
C SER A 103 -3.75 11.08 32.76
N ASN A 104 -4.09 12.06 33.60
CA ASN A 104 -3.68 12.11 35.01
C ASN A 104 -4.78 11.74 36.04
N ASP A 105 -5.94 11.26 35.60
CA ASP A 105 -6.99 10.70 36.50
C ASP A 105 -6.65 9.28 37.03
N SER A 106 -5.37 8.98 37.22
CA SER A 106 -4.88 7.76 37.88
C SER A 106 -3.66 8.06 38.75
N GLU A 107 -3.78 9.07 39.61
CA GLU A 107 -2.96 9.24 40.80
C GLU A 107 -3.33 8.15 41.85
N ASN A 108 -2.51 7.62 42.76
CA ASN A 108 -1.23 8.05 43.31
C ASN A 108 -0.67 6.94 44.22
N LYS A 109 0.66 6.75 44.26
CA LYS A 109 1.43 6.54 45.51
C LYS A 109 2.94 6.65 45.26
N GLU A 110 3.48 7.79 45.66
CA GLU A 110 4.90 8.07 45.81
C GLU A 110 5.56 7.15 46.87
N GLN A 111 6.80 6.73 46.62
CA GLN A 111 7.90 6.96 47.55
C GLN A 111 9.26 6.80 46.87
N ASP A 112 10.03 7.88 46.91
CA ASP A 112 11.43 8.01 46.54
C ASP A 112 12.35 6.94 47.17
N LYS A 113 13.25 6.38 46.35
CA LYS A 113 14.65 6.11 46.71
C LYS A 113 15.51 5.77 45.48
N GLN A 114 16.50 6.64 45.30
CA GLN A 114 17.78 6.57 44.56
C GLN A 114 18.25 5.24 43.91
N ASP A 115 18.77 5.46 42.69
CA ASP A 115 19.96 4.87 42.02
C ASP A 115 19.85 3.54 41.24
N ASP A 116 20.41 3.62 40.02
CA ASP A 116 20.83 2.56 39.08
C ASP A 116 19.78 1.58 38.53
N GLY A 117 19.14 1.92 37.40
CA GLY A 117 18.26 0.97 36.69
C GLY A 117 17.68 1.35 35.33
N ALA A 118 18.30 2.26 34.57
CA ALA A 118 17.72 2.82 33.33
C ALA A 118 17.63 1.85 32.12
N SER A 119 18.04 0.58 32.24
CA SER A 119 17.94 -0.39 31.13
C SER A 119 16.79 -1.38 31.25
N ASN A 120 16.16 -1.54 32.42
CA ASN A 120 15.12 -2.56 32.61
C ASN A 120 13.68 -2.03 32.48
N ASN A 121 13.42 -0.73 32.67
CA ASN A 121 12.06 -0.17 32.58
C ASN A 121 11.55 0.02 31.14
N ILE A 122 12.45 0.17 30.16
CA ILE A 122 12.06 0.33 28.74
C ILE A 122 11.64 -1.01 28.13
N GLU A 123 12.28 -2.12 28.53
CA GLU A 123 11.92 -3.47 28.04
C GLU A 123 10.55 -3.94 28.56
N VAL A 124 10.18 -3.56 29.80
CA VAL A 124 8.88 -3.93 30.38
C VAL A 124 7.73 -3.14 29.73
N SER A 125 7.91 -1.83 29.49
CA SER A 125 6.89 -0.99 28.84
C SER A 125 6.59 -1.43 27.40
N MET A 126 7.61 -1.76 26.60
CA MET A 126 7.39 -2.27 25.23
C MET A 126 6.77 -3.67 25.23
N GLN A 127 7.07 -4.50 26.23
CA GLN A 127 6.50 -5.85 26.32
C GLN A 127 4.99 -5.83 26.62
N ASP A 128 4.53 -4.86 27.41
CA ASP A 128 3.10 -4.70 27.71
C ASP A 128 2.32 -4.11 26.51
N GLU A 129 2.91 -3.18 25.75
CA GLU A 129 2.34 -2.70 24.48
C GLU A 129 2.25 -3.82 23.42
N LEU A 130 3.26 -4.68 23.33
CA LEU A 130 3.24 -5.84 22.43
C LEU A 130 2.18 -6.88 22.81
N ARG A 131 1.87 -7.00 24.11
CA ARG A 131 0.75 -7.85 24.58
C ARG A 131 -0.60 -7.26 24.24
N GLN A 132 -0.73 -5.93 24.16
CA GLN A 132 -1.97 -5.30 23.71
C GLN A 132 -2.23 -5.52 22.21
N LEU A 133 -1.19 -5.80 21.41
CA LEU A 133 -1.37 -6.22 20.01
C LEU A 133 -1.99 -7.62 19.90
N GLU A 134 -1.85 -8.47 20.92
CA GLU A 134 -2.46 -9.79 20.94
C GLU A 134 -3.99 -9.66 21.05
N GLY A 135 -4.71 -10.28 20.12
CA GLY A 135 -6.16 -10.19 20.02
C GLY A 135 -6.67 -9.09 19.07
N MET A 136 -5.80 -8.21 18.56
CA MET A 136 -6.20 -7.24 17.54
C MET A 136 -6.61 -7.94 16.24
N LYS A 137 -7.74 -7.52 15.66
CA LYS A 137 -8.18 -7.94 14.33
C LYS A 137 -7.40 -7.15 13.29
N CYS A 138 -6.96 -7.83 12.25
CA CYS A 138 -6.17 -7.24 11.19
C CYS A 138 -6.42 -7.94 9.86
N ARG A 139 -5.78 -7.49 8.79
CA ARG A 139 -5.77 -8.18 7.51
C ARG A 139 -4.34 -8.55 7.16
N ALA A 140 -4.10 -9.84 6.93
CA ALA A 140 -2.77 -10.39 6.73
C ALA A 140 -2.62 -10.99 5.33
N PRO A 141 -1.44 -10.86 4.70
CA PRO A 141 -1.14 -11.53 3.45
C PRO A 141 -0.99 -13.04 3.68
N HIS A 142 -1.57 -13.82 2.78
CA HIS A 142 -1.40 -15.26 2.68
C HIS A 142 -1.03 -15.63 1.24
N GLY A 143 0.08 -16.33 1.05
CA GLY A 143 0.49 -16.87 -0.24
C GLY A 143 0.20 -18.37 -0.29
N SER A 144 -0.60 -18.81 -1.25
CA SER A 144 -0.68 -20.25 -1.53
C SER A 144 0.49 -20.65 -2.43
N SER A 145 0.98 -21.89 -2.31
CA SER A 145 2.10 -22.40 -3.13
C SER A 145 1.88 -22.34 -4.65
N TRP A 146 0.63 -22.16 -5.09
CA TRP A 146 0.25 -22.04 -6.50
C TRP A 146 -0.49 -20.72 -6.82
N GLY A 147 -0.80 -19.89 -5.82
CA GLY A 147 -1.66 -18.72 -5.98
C GLY A 147 -1.03 -17.46 -5.38
N GLY A 148 -1.19 -16.33 -6.07
CA GLY A 148 -0.66 -15.03 -5.63
C GLY A 148 -1.02 -14.66 -4.18
N ILE A 149 -0.29 -13.70 -3.62
CA ILE A 149 -0.44 -13.27 -2.24
C ILE A 149 -1.78 -12.54 -2.07
N GLY A 150 -2.72 -13.14 -1.34
CA GLY A 150 -4.03 -12.58 -1.05
C GLY A 150 -4.11 -12.04 0.38
N TYR A 151 -4.77 -10.90 0.57
CA TYR A 151 -4.97 -10.33 1.91
C TYR A 151 -6.28 -10.83 2.52
N HIS A 152 -6.21 -11.50 3.66
CA HIS A 152 -7.34 -12.10 4.36
C HIS A 152 -7.51 -11.56 5.77
N ASN A 153 -8.76 -11.47 6.23
CA ASN A 153 -9.07 -11.07 7.60
C ASN A 153 -8.51 -12.10 8.60
N ALA A 154 -7.73 -11.61 9.55
CA ALA A 154 -6.99 -12.39 10.52
C ALA A 154 -7.01 -11.72 11.90
N MET A 155 -6.48 -12.42 12.89
CA MET A 155 -6.31 -11.94 14.26
C MET A 155 -4.90 -12.25 14.72
N ILE A 156 -4.27 -11.29 15.40
CA ILE A 156 -2.94 -11.46 15.97
C ILE A 156 -3.04 -12.37 17.19
N CYS A 157 -2.36 -13.51 17.16
CA CYS A 157 -2.37 -14.50 18.25
C CYS A 157 -1.22 -14.29 19.23
N SER A 158 -0.02 -13.99 18.71
CA SER A 158 1.18 -13.79 19.54
C SER A 158 2.22 -12.98 18.78
N VAL A 159 2.98 -12.15 19.49
CA VAL A 159 4.15 -11.48 18.90
C VAL A 159 5.36 -12.41 18.96
N TYR A 160 6.03 -12.62 17.83
CA TYR A 160 7.23 -13.45 17.77
C TYR A 160 8.47 -12.59 17.98
N GLN A 161 9.13 -12.77 19.13
CA GLN A 161 10.36 -12.07 19.48
C GLN A 161 11.55 -13.00 19.28
N ASN A 162 12.45 -12.66 18.36
CA ASN A 162 13.71 -13.37 18.21
C ASN A 162 14.68 -12.90 19.30
N ASP A 163 14.95 -13.75 20.30
CA ASP A 163 15.85 -13.50 21.44
C ASP A 163 17.31 -13.10 21.09
N ARG A 164 17.67 -13.03 19.80
CA ARG A 164 19.04 -12.75 19.33
C ARG A 164 19.23 -11.40 18.65
N THR A 165 18.16 -10.68 18.34
CA THR A 165 18.26 -9.38 17.66
C THR A 165 17.59 -8.33 18.54
N LYS A 166 18.41 -7.48 19.18
CA LYS A 166 17.94 -6.23 19.78
C LYS A 166 17.04 -5.55 18.75
N ILE A 167 15.78 -5.31 19.10
CA ILE A 167 14.81 -4.62 18.24
C ILE A 167 15.41 -3.25 17.91
N LYS A 168 15.90 -3.08 16.69
CA LYS A 168 16.49 -1.81 16.23
C LYS A 168 15.47 -0.96 15.51
N ASN A 169 14.46 -1.59 14.88
CA ASN A 169 13.41 -0.94 14.09
C ASN A 169 12.08 -1.72 14.21
N MET A 170 10.94 -1.02 14.08
CA MET A 170 9.56 -1.56 14.06
C MET A 170 9.33 -2.65 12.98
N GLN A 171 10.16 -2.66 11.94
CA GLN A 171 10.10 -3.58 10.79
C GLN A 171 10.58 -5.00 11.09
N ASP A 172 11.31 -5.20 12.19
CA ASP A 172 11.79 -6.52 12.62
C ASP A 172 10.76 -7.28 13.45
N ILE A 173 9.66 -6.63 13.84
CA ILE A 173 8.59 -7.22 14.63
C ILE A 173 7.76 -8.12 13.71
N LYS A 174 7.79 -9.42 14.00
CA LYS A 174 6.94 -10.41 13.36
C LYS A 174 5.84 -10.81 14.31
N VAL A 175 4.63 -10.95 13.79
CA VAL A 175 3.48 -11.40 14.55
C VAL A 175 2.92 -12.65 13.92
N ARG A 176 2.39 -13.54 14.77
CA ARG A 176 1.70 -14.74 14.36
C ARG A 176 0.22 -14.42 14.22
N VAL A 177 -0.33 -14.64 13.05
CA VAL A 177 -1.74 -14.34 12.75
C VAL A 177 -2.52 -15.62 12.48
N LEU A 178 -3.77 -15.65 12.91
CA LEU A 178 -4.74 -16.70 12.63
C LEU A 178 -5.84 -16.14 11.74
N PHE A 179 -6.14 -16.82 10.64
CA PHE A 179 -7.16 -16.36 9.69
C PHE A 179 -8.57 -16.62 10.25
N LEU A 180 -9.41 -15.58 10.22
CA LEU A 180 -10.80 -15.65 10.68
C LEU A 180 -11.69 -16.38 9.66
N ASN A 181 -11.38 -16.18 8.37
CA ASN A 181 -12.17 -16.69 7.25
C ASN A 181 -11.33 -17.66 6.42
N PRO A 182 -11.06 -18.88 6.92
CA PRO A 182 -10.23 -19.85 6.21
C PRO A 182 -10.92 -20.36 4.94
N THR A 183 -10.33 -20.06 3.77
CA THR A 183 -10.78 -20.57 2.47
C THR A 183 -10.14 -21.91 2.12
N HIS A 184 -8.92 -22.13 2.62
CA HIS A 184 -8.15 -23.36 2.43
C HIS A 184 -7.99 -24.13 3.74
N LYS A 185 -7.81 -25.44 3.63
CA LYS A 185 -7.60 -26.32 4.79
C LYS A 185 -6.34 -25.95 5.59
N GLU A 186 -5.33 -25.43 4.89
CA GLU A 186 -4.08 -24.96 5.48
C GLU A 186 -4.27 -23.67 6.30
N MET A 187 -5.35 -22.92 6.12
CA MET A 187 -5.65 -21.74 6.93
C MET A 187 -6.44 -22.08 8.20
N LEU A 188 -6.96 -23.30 8.33
CA LEU A 188 -7.78 -23.69 9.49
C LEU A 188 -6.91 -23.74 10.74
N PRO A 189 -7.25 -22.97 11.79
CA PRO A 189 -6.49 -22.99 13.03
C PRO A 189 -6.60 -24.35 13.73
N CYS A 190 -5.48 -24.84 14.27
CA CYS A 190 -5.43 -26.10 15.01
C CYS A 190 -6.09 -25.96 16.39
N PRO A 191 -7.16 -26.72 16.70
CA PRO A 191 -7.82 -26.64 18.01
C PRO A 191 -6.87 -27.00 19.17
N TYR A 192 -6.01 -28.00 18.95
CA TYR A 192 -5.03 -28.43 19.97
C TYR A 192 -3.91 -27.42 20.18
N TYR A 193 -3.61 -26.57 19.18
CA TYR A 193 -2.63 -25.50 19.32
C TYR A 193 -3.21 -24.35 20.16
N LEU A 194 -4.47 -23.99 19.92
CA LEU A 194 -5.19 -23.01 20.75
C LEU A 194 -5.26 -23.45 22.22
N ASP A 195 -5.38 -24.75 22.47
CA ASP A 195 -5.35 -25.33 23.81
C ASP A 195 -3.93 -25.51 24.40
N GLY A 196 -2.87 -25.20 23.63
CA GLY A 196 -1.47 -25.38 24.04
C GLY A 196 -1.01 -26.85 24.15
N LYS A 197 -1.74 -27.80 23.55
CA LYS A 197 -1.51 -29.26 23.65
C LYS A 197 -1.01 -29.89 22.36
N CYS A 198 -0.75 -29.10 21.32
CA CYS A 198 -0.26 -29.63 20.05
C CYS A 198 1.19 -30.12 20.20
N LYS A 199 1.47 -31.33 19.72
CA LYS A 199 2.80 -31.97 19.79
C LYS A 199 3.56 -31.91 18.45
N PHE A 200 2.91 -31.41 17.40
CA PHE A 200 3.47 -31.33 16.06
C PHE A 200 4.15 -29.97 15.85
N SER A 201 5.13 -29.92 14.96
CA SER A 201 5.75 -28.66 14.53
C SER A 201 4.75 -27.84 13.70
N ASP A 202 5.04 -26.55 13.49
CA ASP A 202 4.21 -25.66 12.68
C ASP A 202 4.02 -26.17 11.23
N GLU A 203 4.98 -26.92 10.70
CA GLU A 203 4.99 -27.44 9.34
C GLU A 203 4.40 -28.86 9.23
N ASP A 204 4.49 -29.67 10.28
CA ASP A 204 4.00 -31.06 10.28
C ASP A 204 2.53 -31.19 10.73
N CYS A 205 1.94 -30.11 11.26
CA CYS A 205 0.57 -30.13 11.72
C CYS A 205 -0.43 -30.12 10.55
N ARG A 206 -1.50 -30.90 10.66
CA ARG A 206 -2.57 -30.98 9.65
C ARG A 206 -3.41 -29.70 9.55
N PHE A 207 -3.33 -28.85 10.57
CA PHE A 207 -4.04 -27.59 10.75
C PHE A 207 -3.02 -26.51 11.06
N SER A 208 -3.30 -25.26 10.71
CA SER A 208 -2.35 -24.16 10.88
C SER A 208 -2.20 -23.74 12.34
N HIS A 209 -0.96 -23.48 12.73
CA HIS A 209 -0.60 -22.83 13.99
C HIS A 209 -0.54 -21.30 13.83
N GLY A 210 -1.06 -20.76 12.74
CA GLY A 210 -0.92 -19.36 12.34
C GLY A 210 0.31 -19.12 11.46
N GLU A 211 0.26 -18.03 10.72
CA GLU A 211 1.31 -17.60 9.80
C GLU A 211 2.13 -16.47 10.42
N LEU A 212 3.45 -16.50 10.23
CA LEU A 212 4.38 -15.48 10.70
C LEU A 212 4.51 -14.38 9.65
N VAL A 213 3.90 -13.23 9.92
CA VAL A 213 3.91 -12.06 9.03
C VAL A 213 4.58 -10.87 9.71
N SER A 214 5.28 -10.05 8.93
CA SER A 214 5.89 -8.81 9.43
C SER A 214 4.80 -7.79 9.74
N LEU A 215 4.93 -7.06 10.86
CA LEU A 215 3.94 -6.06 11.28
C LEU A 215 3.69 -5.00 10.18
N SER A 216 4.73 -4.61 9.43
CA SER A 216 4.61 -3.66 8.30
C SER A 216 3.79 -4.16 7.11
N SER A 217 3.56 -5.47 7.00
CA SER A 217 2.77 -6.07 5.92
C SER A 217 1.30 -6.24 6.29
N ILE A 218 0.93 -5.93 7.53
CA ILE A 218 -0.45 -6.04 8.03
C ILE A 218 -1.23 -4.79 7.65
N GLN A 219 -2.48 -4.99 7.26
CA GLN A 219 -3.45 -3.94 6.96
C GLN A 219 -4.53 -3.87 8.04
N GLU A 220 -5.22 -2.74 8.10
CA GLU A 220 -6.37 -2.53 8.99
C GLU A 220 -7.48 -3.56 8.70
N TYR A 221 -8.19 -3.95 9.75
CA TYR A 221 -9.30 -4.89 9.63
C TYR A 221 -10.45 -4.28 8.83
N ARG A 222 -10.88 -4.97 7.77
CA ARG A 222 -12.02 -4.56 6.97
C ARG A 222 -13.28 -5.26 7.46
N GLU A 223 -14.20 -4.47 8.01
CA GLU A 223 -15.52 -4.95 8.37
C GLU A 223 -16.36 -5.26 7.12
N PRO A 224 -17.01 -6.44 7.06
CA PRO A 224 -17.89 -6.78 5.96
C PRO A 224 -19.16 -5.92 5.96
N ASP A 225 -19.47 -5.28 4.83
CA ASP A 225 -20.71 -4.51 4.67
C ASP A 225 -21.88 -5.42 4.26
N PHE A 226 -22.70 -5.78 5.23
CA PHE A 226 -23.88 -6.62 5.03
C PHE A 226 -25.03 -5.91 4.31
N GLN A 227 -25.02 -4.57 4.20
CA GLN A 227 -26.07 -3.81 3.52
C GLN A 227 -25.98 -3.96 1.98
N SER A 228 -24.79 -4.29 1.48
CA SER A 228 -24.52 -4.52 0.05
C SER A 228 -25.12 -5.83 -0.50
N ILE A 229 -25.57 -6.73 0.38
CA ILE A 229 -26.02 -8.07 -0.01
C ILE A 229 -27.39 -7.98 -0.71
N LYS A 230 -27.43 -8.38 -1.98
CA LYS A 230 -28.64 -8.43 -2.81
C LYS A 230 -28.80 -9.83 -3.40
N MET A 231 -29.99 -10.11 -3.94
CA MET A 231 -30.18 -11.32 -4.75
C MET A 231 -29.22 -11.31 -5.93
N GLY A 232 -28.48 -12.39 -6.13
CA GLY A 232 -27.44 -12.52 -7.14
C GLY A 232 -26.05 -12.04 -6.69
N SER A 233 -25.90 -11.43 -5.52
CA SER A 233 -24.58 -11.05 -4.99
C SER A 233 -23.72 -12.28 -4.69
N ARG A 234 -22.42 -12.14 -4.95
CA ARG A 234 -21.40 -13.16 -4.62
C ARG A 234 -20.95 -12.95 -3.17
N VAL A 235 -21.02 -14.01 -2.38
CA VAL A 235 -20.67 -13.99 -0.96
C VAL A 235 -19.85 -15.24 -0.63
N LEU A 236 -19.05 -15.21 0.42
CA LEU A 236 -18.47 -16.40 1.03
C LEU A 236 -19.43 -16.93 2.07
N ALA A 237 -19.63 -18.24 2.09
CA ALA A 237 -20.43 -18.90 3.11
C ALA A 237 -19.64 -20.00 3.80
N LYS A 238 -19.85 -20.11 5.11
CA LYS A 238 -19.25 -21.15 5.93
C LYS A 238 -19.96 -22.48 5.74
N GLN A 239 -19.22 -23.51 5.35
CA GLN A 239 -19.74 -24.87 5.22
C GLN A 239 -19.46 -25.70 6.50
N LYS A 240 -20.10 -26.87 6.63
CA LYS A 240 -19.93 -27.83 7.74
C LYS A 240 -18.46 -28.19 8.06
N ASN A 241 -17.58 -28.08 7.08
CA ASN A 241 -16.13 -28.30 7.20
C ASN A 241 -15.37 -27.10 7.80
N GLN A 242 -16.07 -26.06 8.27
CA GLN A 242 -15.52 -24.79 8.77
C GLN A 242 -14.76 -23.98 7.72
N LEU A 243 -14.86 -24.35 6.43
CA LEU A 243 -14.25 -23.62 5.33
C LEU A 243 -15.25 -22.66 4.70
N TRP A 244 -14.73 -21.52 4.26
CA TRP A 244 -15.49 -20.49 3.56
C TRP A 244 -15.39 -20.70 2.05
N HIS A 245 -16.54 -20.87 1.40
CA HIS A 245 -16.61 -21.12 -0.03
C HIS A 245 -17.42 -20.05 -0.76
N ARG A 246 -17.03 -19.74 -1.98
CA ARG A 246 -17.73 -18.78 -2.85
C ARG A 246 -19.11 -19.31 -3.20
N CYS A 247 -20.10 -18.46 -3.05
CA CYS A 247 -21.50 -18.76 -3.31
C CYS A 247 -22.26 -17.53 -3.79
N ILE A 248 -23.44 -17.76 -4.34
CA ILE A 248 -24.33 -16.74 -4.88
C ILE A 248 -25.62 -16.75 -4.08
N VAL A 249 -26.07 -15.59 -3.62
CA VAL A 249 -27.35 -15.44 -2.92
C VAL A 249 -28.50 -15.62 -3.92
N LEU A 250 -29.33 -16.64 -3.72
CA LEU A 250 -30.51 -16.86 -4.57
C LEU A 250 -31.75 -16.17 -4.01
N LYS A 251 -31.99 -16.29 -2.70
CA LYS A 251 -33.17 -15.73 -2.04
C LYS A 251 -32.78 -15.09 -0.70
N MET A 252 -33.24 -13.86 -0.52
CA MET A 252 -33.13 -13.12 0.75
C MET A 252 -34.21 -13.61 1.73
N PRO A 253 -33.95 -13.58 3.05
CA PRO A 253 -34.96 -13.88 4.05
C PRO A 253 -36.14 -12.89 3.98
N GLU A 254 -37.36 -13.38 4.20
CA GLU A 254 -38.58 -12.55 4.21
C GLU A 254 -38.81 -11.83 5.54
N LYS A 255 -38.09 -12.25 6.60
CA LYS A 255 -38.10 -11.64 7.94
C LYS A 255 -36.68 -11.44 8.44
N GLU A 256 -36.49 -10.43 9.28
CA GLU A 256 -35.23 -10.12 9.95
C GLU A 256 -34.86 -11.30 10.88
N GLY A 257 -33.85 -12.09 10.50
CA GLY A 257 -33.39 -13.27 11.22
C GLY A 257 -33.62 -14.63 10.54
N ASP A 258 -34.28 -14.68 9.39
CA ASP A 258 -34.45 -15.93 8.62
C ASP A 258 -33.17 -16.31 7.83
N VAL A 259 -33.11 -17.58 7.41
CA VAL A 259 -31.98 -18.15 6.66
C VAL A 259 -31.92 -17.66 5.21
N PHE A 260 -30.72 -17.35 4.75
CA PHE A 260 -30.43 -17.05 3.34
C PHE A 260 -30.31 -18.34 2.55
N ARG A 261 -30.91 -18.36 1.35
CA ARG A 261 -30.72 -19.47 0.41
C ARG A 261 -29.59 -19.13 -0.55
N ILE A 262 -28.48 -19.82 -0.41
CA ILE A 262 -27.28 -19.63 -1.22
C ILE A 262 -27.02 -20.83 -2.13
N LYS A 263 -26.34 -20.59 -3.24
CA LYS A 263 -25.84 -21.63 -4.15
C LYS A 263 -24.32 -21.59 -4.19
N PHE A 264 -23.67 -22.68 -3.85
CA PHE A 264 -22.20 -22.78 -3.96
C PHE A 264 -21.76 -22.77 -5.42
N GLU A 265 -20.72 -21.98 -5.72
CA GLU A 265 -20.19 -21.86 -7.07
C GLU A 265 -19.50 -23.16 -7.52
N ALA A 266 -18.68 -23.75 -6.65
CA ALA A 266 -17.89 -24.94 -6.96
C ALA A 266 -18.72 -26.24 -7.03
N SER A 267 -19.75 -26.38 -6.19
CA SER A 267 -20.53 -27.62 -6.09
C SER A 267 -21.93 -27.52 -6.69
N GLY A 268 -22.42 -26.31 -6.98
CA GLY A 268 -23.78 -26.07 -7.45
C GLY A 268 -24.88 -26.39 -6.43
N ASN A 269 -24.53 -26.86 -5.23
CA ASN A 269 -25.46 -27.22 -4.18
C ASN A 269 -26.11 -25.98 -3.56
N ILE A 270 -27.40 -26.11 -3.23
CA ILE A 270 -28.17 -25.06 -2.58
C ILE A 270 -28.21 -25.37 -1.08
N THR A 271 -27.93 -24.38 -0.24
CA THR A 271 -27.92 -24.54 1.22
C THR A 271 -28.52 -23.30 1.87
N GLU A 272 -29.12 -23.50 3.03
CA GLU A 272 -29.70 -22.44 3.85
C GLU A 272 -28.72 -22.09 4.97
N VAL A 273 -28.30 -20.82 5.03
CA VAL A 273 -27.23 -20.33 5.91
C VAL A 273 -27.66 -19.04 6.59
N PHE A 274 -27.28 -18.87 7.85
CA PHE A 274 -27.59 -17.65 8.62
C PHE A 274 -26.65 -16.50 8.25
N LEU A 275 -27.04 -15.26 8.59
CA LEU A 275 -26.24 -14.06 8.31
C LEU A 275 -24.83 -14.12 8.93
N GLN A 276 -24.68 -14.75 10.10
CA GLN A 276 -23.38 -14.87 10.79
C GLN A 276 -22.38 -15.75 10.04
N ASP A 277 -22.87 -16.66 9.20
CA ASP A 277 -22.08 -17.60 8.41
C ASP A 277 -21.93 -17.12 6.95
N LEU A 278 -22.23 -15.83 6.68
CA LEU A 278 -22.10 -15.17 5.40
C LEU A 278 -21.10 -14.03 5.48
N LEU A 279 -20.32 -13.87 4.43
CA LEU A 279 -19.37 -12.77 4.27
C LEU A 279 -19.51 -12.19 2.86
N PRO A 280 -19.92 -10.92 2.70
CA PRO A 280 -19.96 -10.27 1.40
C PRO A 280 -18.55 -10.17 0.79
N LEU A 281 -18.45 -10.45 -0.51
CA LEU A 281 -17.25 -10.20 -1.29
C LEU A 281 -17.41 -8.87 -2.03
N ASN A 282 -16.52 -7.91 -1.79
CA ASN A 282 -16.50 -6.67 -2.56
C ASN A 282 -15.78 -6.89 -3.90
N ASP A 283 -16.00 -6.01 -4.88
CA ASP A 283 -15.41 -6.13 -6.21
C ASP A 283 -13.86 -6.24 -6.19
N ALA A 284 -13.20 -5.63 -5.20
CA ALA A 284 -11.76 -5.77 -4.97
C ALA A 284 -11.32 -7.21 -4.59
N ASP A 285 -12.19 -8.00 -3.98
CA ASP A 285 -11.94 -9.42 -3.65
C ASP A 285 -12.38 -10.37 -4.80
N LEU A 286 -13.00 -9.82 -5.85
CA LEU A 286 -13.28 -10.50 -7.12
C LEU A 286 -12.10 -10.42 -8.09
N GLU A 287 -11.15 -9.49 -7.90
CA GLU A 287 -9.92 -9.41 -8.70
C GLU A 287 -8.96 -10.59 -8.46
N MET A 288 -9.19 -11.36 -7.39
CA MET A 288 -8.40 -12.55 -7.02
C MET A 288 -8.64 -13.78 -7.93
N SER A 289 -9.17 -13.60 -9.14
CA SER A 289 -9.45 -14.70 -10.08
C SER A 289 -8.99 -14.47 -11.52
N ASP A 290 -8.54 -13.28 -11.95
CA ASP A 290 -8.14 -13.12 -13.36
C ASP A 290 -7.22 -11.93 -13.67
N THR A 291 -6.22 -11.65 -12.83
CA THR A 291 -5.14 -10.71 -13.18
C THR A 291 -3.79 -11.40 -13.02
N SER A 292 -3.47 -12.27 -13.98
CA SER A 292 -2.07 -12.64 -14.25
C SER A 292 -1.38 -11.42 -14.87
N ASP A 293 -0.94 -10.49 -14.03
CA ASP A 293 0.07 -9.50 -14.40
C ASP A 293 1.43 -10.19 -14.32
N ASP A 294 1.86 -10.80 -15.45
CA ASP A 294 3.21 -11.31 -15.65
C ASP A 294 4.18 -10.12 -15.72
N SER A 295 4.54 -9.64 -14.53
CA SER A 295 5.76 -8.87 -14.30
C SER A 295 6.91 -9.87 -14.23
N ASP A 296 7.40 -10.27 -15.41
CA ASP A 296 8.61 -11.07 -15.57
C ASP A 296 9.82 -10.28 -15.01
N GLY A 297 10.11 -10.53 -13.73
CA GLY A 297 11.42 -10.29 -13.17
C GLY A 297 12.41 -11.26 -13.82
N GLU A 298 13.14 -10.75 -14.81
CA GLU A 298 14.27 -11.38 -15.48
C GLU A 298 15.18 -12.13 -14.49
N SER A 299 15.00 -13.46 -14.42
CA SER A 299 15.97 -14.38 -13.84
C SER A 299 16.49 -15.26 -14.98
N ASP A 300 17.63 -14.83 -15.50
CA ASP A 300 18.48 -15.48 -16.50
C ASP A 300 18.68 -16.98 -16.20
N SER A 301 17.89 -17.87 -16.81
CA SER A 301 18.10 -19.32 -16.80
C SER A 301 17.30 -20.02 -17.92
N THR A 302 17.90 -20.06 -19.11
CA THR A 302 17.70 -21.08 -20.16
C THR A 302 16.26 -21.39 -20.63
N GLU A 303 15.72 -20.52 -21.49
CA GLU A 303 14.62 -20.84 -22.40
C GLU A 303 15.09 -21.80 -23.51
N TYR A 304 14.76 -23.09 -23.37
CA TYR A 304 14.62 -23.99 -24.50
C TYR A 304 13.31 -24.77 -24.37
N SER A 305 12.44 -24.58 -25.36
CA SER A 305 11.49 -25.58 -25.88
C SER A 305 10.18 -25.81 -25.11
N LYS A 306 9.33 -24.79 -24.96
CA LYS A 306 7.90 -25.03 -24.68
C LYS A 306 6.93 -24.33 -25.63
N GLU A 307 7.38 -23.32 -26.37
CA GLU A 307 6.52 -22.52 -27.26
C GLU A 307 6.29 -23.17 -28.65
N GLU A 308 7.07 -24.18 -29.03
CA GLU A 308 6.93 -24.86 -30.34
C GLU A 308 5.75 -25.85 -30.42
N VAL A 309 5.07 -26.15 -29.31
CA VAL A 309 4.12 -27.28 -29.25
C VAL A 309 2.70 -26.91 -29.72
N VAL A 310 2.33 -25.63 -29.83
CA VAL A 310 0.92 -25.24 -30.08
C VAL A 310 0.54 -25.24 -31.57
N HIS A 311 1.51 -25.32 -32.50
CA HIS A 311 1.23 -25.34 -33.94
C HIS A 311 1.25 -26.73 -34.60
N LYS A 312 1.18 -27.81 -33.82
CA LYS A 312 0.83 -29.12 -34.40
C LYS A 312 -0.68 -29.21 -34.52
N SER A 313 -1.22 -28.75 -35.65
CA SER A 313 -2.54 -29.18 -36.13
C SER A 313 -2.58 -30.71 -36.04
N LEU A 314 -3.29 -31.25 -35.05
CA LEU A 314 -3.44 -32.70 -34.85
C LEU A 314 -4.12 -33.37 -36.06
N LEU A 315 -4.65 -32.57 -36.99
CA LEU A 315 -5.35 -32.96 -38.21
C LEU A 315 -4.87 -32.17 -39.44
N THR A 316 -3.59 -31.81 -39.55
CA THR A 316 -3.05 -31.42 -40.88
C THR A 316 -3.14 -32.64 -41.79
N VAL A 317 -4.21 -32.71 -42.57
CA VAL A 317 -4.29 -33.61 -43.71
C VAL A 317 -3.23 -33.10 -44.67
N GLU A 318 -2.17 -33.89 -44.86
CA GLU A 318 -1.23 -33.63 -45.94
C GLU A 318 -2.03 -33.51 -47.23
N SER A 319 -2.10 -32.30 -47.78
CA SER A 319 -2.94 -31.94 -48.94
C SER A 319 -2.62 -32.74 -50.21
N ASN A 320 -1.56 -33.55 -50.18
CA ASN A 320 -1.13 -34.45 -51.25
C ASN A 320 -1.54 -35.92 -51.05
N THR A 321 -2.28 -36.27 -50.00
CA THR A 321 -2.76 -37.64 -49.80
C THR A 321 -4.18 -37.80 -50.35
N PRO A 322 -4.43 -38.76 -51.26
CA PRO A 322 -5.77 -38.97 -51.81
C PRO A 322 -6.73 -39.42 -50.70
N LEU A 323 -7.89 -38.78 -50.64
CA LEU A 323 -8.98 -39.14 -49.73
C LEU A 323 -9.38 -40.60 -49.98
N GLY A 324 -9.15 -41.48 -48.99
CA GLY A 324 -9.39 -42.92 -49.13
C GLY A 324 -8.27 -43.84 -48.63
N ASN A 325 -7.15 -43.30 -48.12
CA ASN A 325 -6.07 -44.11 -47.53
C ASN A 325 -6.52 -45.07 -46.41
N TRP A 326 -7.60 -44.73 -45.69
CA TRP A 326 -8.20 -45.57 -44.66
C TRP A 326 -8.82 -46.87 -45.23
N GLU A 327 -9.16 -46.91 -46.53
CA GLU A 327 -9.74 -48.10 -47.17
C GLU A 327 -8.80 -49.30 -47.20
N LYS A 328 -7.48 -49.04 -47.12
CA LYS A 328 -6.45 -50.08 -46.94
C LYS A 328 -6.72 -50.93 -45.70
N TYR A 329 -7.31 -50.33 -44.67
CA TYR A 329 -7.63 -51.00 -43.40
C TYR A 329 -9.08 -51.49 -43.32
N THR A 330 -10.00 -50.93 -44.12
CA THR A 330 -11.43 -51.30 -44.09
C THR A 330 -11.87 -52.16 -45.27
N ARG A 331 -10.95 -52.66 -46.11
CA ARG A 331 -11.23 -53.59 -47.23
C ARG A 331 -12.40 -53.14 -48.13
N GLY A 332 -12.52 -51.83 -48.39
CA GLY A 332 -13.57 -51.25 -49.24
C GLY A 332 -14.96 -51.11 -48.62
N ILE A 333 -15.13 -51.36 -47.31
CA ILE A 333 -16.43 -51.23 -46.64
C ILE A 333 -16.88 -49.77 -46.55
N GLY A 334 -15.98 -48.86 -46.16
CA GLY A 334 -16.37 -47.46 -46.04
C GLY A 334 -16.59 -46.78 -47.39
N SER A 335 -15.87 -47.12 -48.47
CA SER A 335 -16.16 -46.57 -49.81
C SER A 335 -17.57 -46.96 -50.25
N LYS A 336 -17.95 -48.22 -50.00
CA LYS A 336 -19.28 -48.72 -50.29
C LYS A 336 -20.35 -47.98 -49.48
N LEU A 337 -20.09 -47.70 -48.21
CA LEU A 337 -21.00 -46.91 -47.37
C LEU A 337 -21.11 -45.46 -47.85
N MET A 338 -19.99 -44.81 -48.17
CA MET A 338 -19.99 -43.44 -48.69
C MET A 338 -20.75 -43.37 -50.02
N ALA A 339 -20.54 -44.32 -50.92
CA ALA A 339 -21.28 -44.41 -52.18
C ALA A 339 -22.80 -44.63 -51.95
N GLN A 340 -23.19 -45.45 -50.98
CA GLN A 340 -24.60 -45.61 -50.58
C GLN A 340 -25.21 -44.32 -50.03
N MET A 341 -24.39 -43.48 -49.38
CA MET A 341 -24.80 -42.17 -48.86
C MET A 341 -24.69 -41.05 -49.91
N GLY A 342 -24.38 -41.38 -51.18
CA GLY A 342 -24.35 -40.45 -52.30
C GLY A 342 -23.01 -39.74 -52.51
N TYR A 343 -21.90 -40.27 -52.01
CA TYR A 343 -20.57 -39.77 -52.35
C TYR A 343 -20.17 -40.24 -53.75
N ILE A 344 -19.82 -39.29 -54.62
CA ILE A 344 -19.20 -39.57 -55.91
C ILE A 344 -17.74 -39.14 -55.80
N ALA A 345 -16.81 -40.04 -56.13
CA ALA A 345 -15.37 -39.79 -56.01
C ALA A 345 -14.95 -38.49 -56.73
N GLY A 346 -14.34 -37.56 -55.98
CA GLY A 346 -13.96 -36.24 -56.48
C GLY A 346 -15.03 -35.16 -56.30
N THR A 347 -16.17 -35.47 -55.70
CA THR A 347 -17.25 -34.51 -55.37
C THR A 347 -17.70 -34.63 -53.92
N GLY A 348 -18.54 -33.71 -53.48
CA GLY A 348 -19.12 -33.70 -52.14
C GLY A 348 -20.03 -34.87 -51.83
N LEU A 349 -20.19 -35.19 -50.54
CA LEU A 349 -21.22 -36.12 -50.06
C LEU A 349 -22.63 -35.47 -50.19
N GLY A 350 -23.59 -36.17 -50.80
CA GLY A 350 -24.99 -35.76 -50.82
C GLY A 350 -25.68 -35.98 -52.17
N LYS A 351 -27.02 -35.93 -52.20
CA LYS A 351 -27.83 -36.25 -53.40
C LYS A 351 -27.53 -35.36 -54.62
N HIS A 352 -27.08 -34.13 -54.40
CA HIS A 352 -26.66 -33.20 -55.46
C HIS A 352 -25.15 -32.89 -55.43
N SER A 353 -24.35 -33.70 -54.72
CA SER A 353 -22.92 -33.46 -54.51
C SER A 353 -22.55 -32.16 -53.77
N ASP A 354 -23.48 -31.60 -52.97
CA ASP A 354 -23.32 -30.33 -52.23
C ASP A 354 -22.36 -30.41 -51.02
N GLY A 355 -21.90 -31.60 -50.65
CA GLY A 355 -21.00 -31.78 -49.51
C GLY A 355 -19.62 -31.17 -49.73
N ARG A 356 -18.89 -30.89 -48.63
CA ARG A 356 -17.53 -30.38 -48.75
C ARG A 356 -16.57 -31.51 -49.18
N VAL A 357 -15.79 -31.25 -50.24
CA VAL A 357 -14.81 -32.19 -50.80
C VAL A 357 -13.58 -32.31 -49.88
N GLU A 358 -13.20 -31.21 -49.24
CA GLU A 358 -12.04 -31.15 -48.34
C GLU A 358 -12.45 -31.41 -46.88
N PRO A 359 -11.69 -32.24 -46.14
CA PRO A 359 -11.88 -32.43 -44.69
C PRO A 359 -11.85 -31.10 -43.91
N VAL A 360 -12.57 -30.99 -42.78
CA VAL A 360 -12.41 -29.82 -41.89
C VAL A 360 -11.03 -29.94 -41.24
N GLU A 361 -10.19 -28.92 -41.36
CA GLU A 361 -9.01 -28.81 -40.50
C GLU A 361 -9.41 -28.32 -39.11
N ALA A 362 -8.99 -29.01 -38.05
CA ALA A 362 -9.17 -28.56 -36.68
C ALA A 362 -7.91 -27.82 -36.21
N THR A 363 -8.01 -26.52 -35.98
CA THR A 363 -6.93 -25.72 -35.38
C THR A 363 -7.09 -25.68 -33.87
N VAL A 364 -6.05 -26.09 -33.14
CA VAL A 364 -6.03 -26.00 -31.67
C VAL A 364 -5.72 -24.56 -31.27
N LEU A 365 -6.62 -23.94 -30.52
CA LEU A 365 -6.46 -22.60 -29.98
C LEU A 365 -5.73 -22.65 -28.62
N PRO A 366 -5.04 -21.56 -28.22
CA PRO A 366 -4.39 -21.49 -26.92
C PRO A 366 -5.38 -21.73 -25.76
N ALA A 367 -4.99 -22.57 -24.80
CA ALA A 367 -5.80 -22.88 -23.64
C ALA A 367 -5.99 -21.63 -22.75
N GLY A 368 -7.18 -21.49 -22.16
CA GLY A 368 -7.49 -20.39 -21.25
C GLY A 368 -7.90 -19.07 -21.90
N LYS A 369 -7.88 -18.97 -23.25
CA LYS A 369 -8.31 -17.77 -23.99
C LYS A 369 -9.68 -18.00 -24.63
N SER A 370 -10.54 -16.97 -24.64
CA SER A 370 -11.86 -17.04 -25.28
C SER A 370 -11.73 -17.10 -26.80
N LEU A 371 -12.75 -17.65 -27.49
CA LEU A 371 -12.78 -17.73 -28.95
C LEU A 371 -12.75 -16.32 -29.59
N ASP A 372 -13.48 -15.37 -29.00
CA ASP A 372 -13.51 -13.97 -29.44
C ASP A 372 -12.12 -13.32 -29.34
N HIS A 373 -11.39 -13.53 -28.25
CA HIS A 373 -10.03 -13.03 -28.08
C HIS A 373 -9.06 -13.64 -29.10
N CYS A 374 -9.23 -14.92 -29.44
CA CYS A 374 -8.43 -15.57 -30.47
C CYS A 374 -8.78 -15.07 -31.89
N MET A 375 -10.04 -14.69 -32.14
CA MET A 375 -10.46 -14.07 -33.39
C MET A 375 -9.91 -12.66 -33.53
N GLU A 376 -9.96 -11.86 -32.47
CA GLU A 376 -9.40 -10.51 -32.44
C GLU A 376 -7.88 -10.51 -32.64
N LEU A 377 -7.16 -11.43 -32.00
CA LEU A 377 -5.72 -11.62 -32.24
C LEU A 377 -5.42 -12.01 -33.69
N ARG A 378 -6.28 -12.81 -34.33
CA ARG A 378 -6.12 -13.23 -35.72
C ARG A 378 -6.41 -12.09 -36.71
N GLU A 379 -7.43 -11.29 -36.42
CA GLU A 379 -7.77 -10.08 -37.19
C GLU A 379 -6.64 -9.05 -37.09
N ASN A 380 -6.14 -8.79 -35.88
CA ASN A 380 -4.99 -7.91 -35.63
C ASN A 380 -3.69 -8.43 -36.26
N ALA A 381 -3.54 -9.75 -36.40
CA ALA A 381 -2.40 -10.36 -37.09
C ALA A 381 -2.50 -10.35 -38.62
N GLY A 382 -3.62 -9.90 -39.21
CA GLY A 382 -3.74 -9.71 -40.67
C GLY A 382 -3.47 -10.97 -41.51
N GLY A 383 -3.60 -12.18 -40.92
CA GLY A 383 -3.34 -13.45 -41.59
C GLY A 383 -1.92 -14.03 -41.45
N ASP A 384 -1.06 -13.45 -40.62
CA ASP A 384 0.26 -14.03 -40.33
C ASP A 384 0.16 -15.30 -39.47
N LYS A 385 0.91 -16.35 -39.85
CA LYS A 385 0.90 -17.67 -39.18
C LYS A 385 1.43 -17.63 -37.74
N ASN A 386 2.14 -16.56 -37.35
CA ASN A 386 2.81 -16.45 -36.06
C ASN A 386 2.17 -15.36 -35.20
N LEU A 387 1.04 -15.69 -34.57
CA LEU A 387 0.26 -14.80 -33.69
C LEU A 387 1.11 -14.17 -32.57
N PHE A 388 2.13 -14.90 -32.08
CA PHE A 388 3.02 -14.47 -30.99
C PHE A 388 4.02 -13.35 -31.35
N SER A 389 4.34 -13.14 -32.63
CA SER A 389 5.26 -12.08 -33.06
C SER A 389 4.60 -10.70 -33.03
N VAL A 390 3.29 -10.66 -33.23
CA VAL A 390 2.49 -9.42 -33.28
C VAL A 390 2.18 -8.93 -31.87
N GLU A 391 1.79 -9.82 -30.96
CA GLU A 391 1.55 -9.50 -29.54
C GLU A 391 2.80 -8.90 -28.87
N ARG A 392 3.99 -9.49 -29.14
CA ARG A 392 5.28 -8.95 -28.69
C ARG A 392 5.59 -7.55 -29.26
N LYS A 393 5.22 -7.28 -30.51
CA LYS A 393 5.40 -5.95 -31.13
C LYS A 393 4.46 -4.90 -30.53
N MET A 394 3.20 -5.26 -30.29
CA MET A 394 2.22 -4.38 -29.67
C MET A 394 2.60 -4.00 -28.23
N ARG A 395 2.99 -4.99 -27.41
CA ARG A 395 3.49 -4.75 -26.04
C ARG A 395 4.71 -3.83 -26.04
N LYS A 396 5.67 -4.05 -26.96
CA LYS A 396 6.85 -3.19 -27.11
C LYS A 396 6.51 -1.77 -27.56
N GLN A 397 5.46 -1.59 -28.36
CA GLN A 397 4.99 -0.27 -28.79
C GLN A 397 4.28 0.48 -27.64
N GLN A 398 3.49 -0.22 -26.84
CA GLN A 398 2.84 0.34 -25.65
C GLN A 398 3.88 0.78 -24.60
N GLN A 399 4.84 -0.09 -24.26
CA GLN A 399 5.94 0.26 -23.34
C GLN A 399 6.73 1.48 -23.81
N LYS A 400 6.98 1.60 -25.13
CA LYS A 400 7.70 2.75 -25.69
C LYS A 400 6.91 4.07 -25.63
N LEU A 401 5.58 4.01 -25.68
CA LEU A 401 4.70 5.17 -25.50
C LEU A 401 4.66 5.59 -24.04
N GLU A 402 4.56 4.63 -23.13
CA GLU A 402 4.57 4.88 -21.69
C GLU A 402 5.88 5.51 -21.21
N GLN A 403 7.03 4.97 -21.62
CA GLN A 403 8.34 5.57 -21.34
C GLN A 403 8.48 6.97 -21.92
N GLN A 404 7.80 7.30 -23.02
CA GLN A 404 7.81 8.66 -23.57
C GLN A 404 6.99 9.62 -22.72
N ARG A 405 5.79 9.20 -22.27
CA ARG A 405 4.96 10.01 -21.36
C ARG A 405 5.65 10.26 -20.04
N GLU A 406 6.28 9.24 -19.46
CA GLU A 406 6.99 9.37 -18.18
C GLU A 406 8.16 10.35 -18.28
N LYS A 407 8.95 10.29 -19.37
CA LYS A 407 10.02 11.27 -19.63
C LYS A 407 9.49 12.68 -19.88
N GLN A 408 8.32 12.83 -20.49
CA GLN A 408 7.68 14.13 -20.66
C GLN A 408 7.25 14.72 -19.33
N TYR A 409 6.60 13.92 -18.48
CA TYR A 409 6.19 14.30 -17.14
C TYR A 409 7.39 14.70 -16.26
N GLN A 410 8.48 13.92 -16.29
CA GLN A 410 9.71 14.25 -15.56
C GLN A 410 10.32 15.59 -16.02
N ARG A 411 10.37 15.84 -17.33
CA ARG A 411 10.86 17.13 -17.88
C ARG A 411 9.98 18.32 -17.52
N GLU A 412 8.66 18.10 -17.44
CA GLU A 412 7.71 19.13 -17.05
C GLU A 412 7.83 19.47 -15.57
N LYS A 413 7.95 18.45 -14.72
CA LYS A 413 8.26 18.61 -13.29
C LYS A 413 9.59 19.33 -13.07
N GLU A 414 10.66 18.95 -13.77
CA GLU A 414 11.96 19.65 -13.69
C GLU A 414 11.87 21.11 -14.18
N ARG A 415 10.99 21.40 -15.15
CA ARG A 415 10.75 22.78 -15.61
C ARG A 415 9.97 23.57 -14.57
N GLU A 416 8.98 22.95 -13.93
CA GLU A 416 8.25 23.55 -12.82
C GLU A 416 9.16 23.86 -11.63
N GLU A 417 10.04 22.92 -11.26
CA GLU A 417 11.04 23.11 -10.22
C GLU A 417 12.03 24.25 -10.57
N ASN A 418 12.44 24.36 -11.84
CA ASN A 418 13.36 25.40 -12.33
C ASN A 418 12.66 26.69 -12.83
N ASN A 419 11.39 26.92 -12.49
CA ASN A 419 10.68 28.13 -12.91
C ASN A 419 11.28 29.41 -12.31
N ILE A 420 11.19 30.50 -13.06
CA ILE A 420 11.69 31.84 -12.68
C ILE A 420 11.15 32.28 -11.31
N PHE A 421 9.91 31.89 -10.97
CA PHE A 421 9.31 32.15 -9.67
C PHE A 421 9.93 31.34 -8.53
N ASN A 422 10.29 30.07 -8.73
CA ASN A 422 11.04 29.30 -7.74
C ASN A 422 12.47 29.83 -7.56
N PHE A 423 13.08 30.31 -8.65
CA PHE A 423 14.38 30.99 -8.57
C PHE A 423 14.29 32.32 -7.81
N ILE A 424 13.23 33.12 -8.02
CA ILE A 424 12.94 34.35 -7.27
C ILE A 424 12.65 34.04 -5.80
N ASN A 425 11.85 33.01 -5.52
CA ASN A 425 11.56 32.56 -4.16
C ASN A 425 12.82 32.03 -3.45
N ALA A 426 13.74 31.40 -4.17
CA ALA A 426 15.03 30.95 -3.65
C ALA A 426 16.08 32.07 -3.49
N THR A 427 15.94 33.18 -4.22
CA THR A 427 16.89 34.30 -4.19
C THR A 427 16.44 35.49 -3.34
N LEU A 428 15.13 35.62 -3.10
CA LEU A 428 14.52 36.71 -2.32
C LEU A 428 13.73 36.21 -1.09
N GLY A 429 13.44 34.92 -0.99
CA GLY A 429 12.90 34.34 0.25
C GLY A 429 13.98 34.32 1.32
N ASP A 430 13.65 34.87 2.49
CA ASP A 430 14.51 34.84 3.67
C ASP A 430 15.05 33.43 3.88
N LYS A 431 16.37 33.31 3.85
CA LYS A 431 17.05 32.05 4.12
C LYS A 431 16.62 31.59 5.50
N PRO A 432 16.02 30.39 5.68
CA PRO A 432 16.04 29.78 7.00
C PRO A 432 17.52 29.61 7.36
N LYS A 433 17.98 30.45 8.29
CA LYS A 433 19.29 30.34 8.92
C LYS A 433 19.27 29.06 9.75
N ASN A 434 19.35 27.86 9.15
CA ASN A 434 19.70 26.65 9.91
C ASN A 434 20.11 25.38 9.15
N GLU A 435 20.42 25.37 7.85
CA GLU A 435 20.86 24.11 7.21
C GLU A 435 22.18 24.10 6.43
N ILE A 436 22.82 25.24 6.15
CA ILE A 436 24.03 25.24 5.31
C ILE A 436 25.34 25.08 6.12
N GLN A 437 25.30 25.04 7.46
CA GLN A 437 26.50 24.82 8.30
C GLN A 437 26.65 23.42 8.90
N LYS A 438 25.80 22.43 8.55
CA LYS A 438 25.91 21.06 9.11
C LYS A 438 26.67 20.04 8.25
N ASN A 439 27.07 20.38 7.02
CA ASN A 439 27.64 19.41 6.07
C ASN A 439 29.13 19.57 5.72
N ILE A 440 29.87 20.48 6.35
CA ILE A 440 31.33 20.62 6.12
C ILE A 440 32.17 20.28 7.38
N SER A 441 31.54 20.21 8.57
CA SER A 441 32.21 19.91 9.85
C SER A 441 32.01 18.47 10.35
N LYS A 442 31.40 17.57 9.56
CA LYS A 442 31.28 16.12 9.89
C LYS A 442 32.36 15.23 9.26
N GLY A 443 33.38 15.81 8.61
CA GLY A 443 34.37 15.07 7.83
C GLY A 443 35.51 14.36 8.59
N LYS A 444 35.59 14.45 9.93
CA LYS A 444 36.70 13.82 10.70
C LYS A 444 36.27 12.78 11.73
N ASN A 445 35.03 12.85 12.21
CA ASN A 445 34.57 11.99 13.31
C ASN A 445 33.74 10.79 12.85
N ASN A 446 33.12 10.83 11.66
CA ASN A 446 32.37 9.68 11.12
C ASN A 446 33.26 8.64 10.43
N LEU A 447 34.48 8.98 10.02
CA LEU A 447 35.34 8.04 9.31
C LEU A 447 35.74 6.82 10.16
N LYS A 448 35.76 6.99 11.49
CA LYS A 448 36.07 5.95 12.47
C LYS A 448 34.92 4.96 12.69
N THR A 449 33.68 5.37 12.44
CA THR A 449 32.46 4.55 12.63
C THR A 449 32.05 3.79 11.38
N GLU A 450 32.55 4.17 10.20
CA GLU A 450 32.20 3.52 8.93
C GLU A 450 32.80 2.11 8.77
N SER A 451 32.08 1.21 8.09
CA SER A 451 32.56 -0.13 7.73
C SER A 451 33.70 -0.08 6.69
N ASN A 452 34.60 -1.07 6.69
CA ASN A 452 35.68 -1.17 5.67
C ASN A 452 35.14 -1.16 4.23
N ARG A 453 33.97 -1.76 4.00
CA ARG A 453 33.30 -1.74 2.69
C ARG A 453 32.87 -0.31 2.32
N GLN A 454 32.32 0.43 3.26
CA GLN A 454 31.88 1.81 3.05
C GLN A 454 33.06 2.74 2.76
N LEU A 455 34.18 2.57 3.47
CA LEU A 455 35.41 3.33 3.22
C LEU A 455 35.98 3.08 1.82
N ASN A 456 35.89 1.84 1.31
CA ASN A 456 36.34 1.52 -0.05
C ASN A 456 35.42 2.15 -1.11
N VAL A 457 34.11 2.13 -0.89
CA VAL A 457 33.14 2.80 -1.79
C VAL A 457 33.34 4.31 -1.78
N ALA A 458 33.49 4.92 -0.61
CA ALA A 458 33.76 6.36 -0.48
C ALA A 458 35.07 6.76 -1.15
N SER A 459 36.12 5.95 -1.01
CA SER A 459 37.40 6.17 -1.70
C SER A 459 37.25 6.15 -3.22
N LEU A 460 36.46 5.22 -3.77
CA LEU A 460 36.22 5.13 -5.21
C LEU A 460 35.41 6.32 -5.73
N GLN A 461 34.34 6.70 -5.01
CA GLN A 461 33.50 7.85 -5.36
C GLN A 461 34.31 9.15 -5.34
N ILE A 462 35.12 9.38 -4.30
CA ILE A 462 36.00 10.54 -4.22
C ILE A 462 37.01 10.53 -5.37
N GLY A 463 37.62 9.37 -5.68
CA GLY A 463 38.53 9.24 -6.83
C GLY A 463 37.87 9.60 -8.18
N GLU A 464 36.64 9.14 -8.42
CA GLU A 464 35.91 9.48 -9.65
C GLU A 464 35.57 10.97 -9.74
N THR A 465 35.14 11.58 -8.62
CA THR A 465 34.84 13.02 -8.57
C THR A 465 36.08 13.88 -8.78
N ILE A 466 37.24 13.49 -8.24
CA ILE A 466 38.52 14.15 -8.49
C ILE A 466 38.83 14.12 -9.99
N LEU A 467 38.76 12.95 -10.63
CA LEU A 467 39.02 12.83 -12.07
C LEU A 467 38.06 13.67 -12.91
N ARG A 468 36.79 13.77 -12.51
CA ARG A 468 35.79 14.60 -13.19
C ARG A 468 36.13 16.08 -13.07
N LEU A 469 36.41 16.56 -11.86
CA LEU A 469 36.77 17.95 -11.59
C LEU A 469 38.10 18.35 -12.21
N GLU A 470 39.07 17.44 -12.30
CA GLU A 470 40.32 17.67 -13.02
C GLU A 470 40.08 17.92 -14.51
N ARG A 471 39.24 17.10 -15.16
CA ARG A 471 38.85 17.33 -16.57
C ARG A 471 38.09 18.63 -16.77
N GLU A 472 37.23 19.01 -15.84
CA GLU A 472 36.53 20.31 -15.90
C GLU A 472 37.51 21.46 -15.72
N SER A 473 38.46 21.32 -14.79
CA SER A 473 39.48 22.32 -14.53
C SER A 473 40.43 22.50 -15.72
N THR A 474 40.79 21.43 -16.45
CA THR A 474 41.60 21.56 -17.67
C THR A 474 40.82 22.27 -18.77
N LYS A 475 39.54 21.95 -18.97
CA LYS A 475 38.66 22.65 -19.93
C LYS A 475 38.48 24.14 -19.59
N LEU A 476 38.34 24.48 -18.32
CA LEU A 476 38.27 25.88 -17.87
C LEU A 476 39.60 26.60 -18.12
N LYS A 477 40.74 25.94 -17.87
CA LYS A 477 42.08 26.48 -18.15
C LYS A 477 42.32 26.71 -19.65
N GLU A 478 41.89 25.79 -20.50
CA GLU A 478 41.91 25.95 -21.96
C GLU A 478 40.97 27.07 -22.41
N SER A 479 39.85 27.27 -21.73
CA SER A 479 38.95 28.39 -22.02
C SER A 479 39.58 29.73 -21.64
N LEU A 480 40.36 29.79 -20.56
CA LEU A 480 41.11 30.99 -20.17
C LEU A 480 42.13 31.44 -21.20
N THR A 481 42.75 30.51 -21.95
CA THR A 481 43.71 30.90 -22.99
C THR A 481 43.05 31.47 -24.24
N ARG A 482 41.74 31.24 -24.43
CA ARG A 482 40.95 31.76 -25.57
C ARG A 482 40.42 33.17 -25.35
N HIS A 483 40.33 33.64 -24.10
CA HIS A 483 39.79 34.97 -23.78
C HIS A 483 40.87 35.93 -23.30
N ALA A 484 40.76 37.21 -23.68
CA ALA A 484 41.71 38.24 -23.27
C ALA A 484 41.63 38.51 -21.75
N LYS A 485 42.80 38.67 -21.13
CA LYS A 485 42.93 38.93 -19.68
C LYS A 485 42.18 40.22 -19.32
N GLY A 486 41.30 40.14 -18.32
CA GLY A 486 40.50 41.28 -17.83
C GLY A 486 39.12 41.45 -18.45
N SER A 487 38.74 40.64 -19.45
CA SER A 487 37.35 40.57 -19.92
C SER A 487 36.42 40.04 -18.81
N VAL A 488 35.16 40.49 -18.79
CA VAL A 488 34.11 39.96 -17.88
C VAL A 488 34.01 38.43 -17.99
N HIS A 489 34.13 37.89 -19.21
CA HIS A 489 34.11 36.45 -19.46
C HIS A 489 35.34 35.74 -18.90
N TYR A 490 36.52 36.37 -19.02
CA TYR A 490 37.76 35.86 -18.45
C TYR A 490 37.70 35.81 -16.92
N ASN A 491 37.20 36.87 -16.28
CA ASN A 491 37.05 36.95 -14.81
C ASN A 491 36.05 35.90 -14.29
N ASN A 492 34.92 35.69 -14.97
CA ASN A 492 33.97 34.63 -14.61
C ASN A 492 34.57 33.23 -14.73
N ILE A 493 35.34 32.96 -15.79
CA ILE A 493 36.01 31.66 -15.97
C ILE A 493 37.10 31.48 -14.90
N ILE A 494 37.84 32.53 -14.54
CA ILE A 494 38.82 32.50 -13.44
C ILE A 494 38.14 32.17 -12.11
N MET A 495 37.02 32.81 -11.80
CA MET A 495 36.28 32.55 -10.56
C MET A 495 35.86 31.08 -10.48
N LYS A 496 35.24 30.56 -11.54
CA LYS A 496 34.86 29.14 -11.63
C LYS A 496 36.06 28.20 -11.55
N TYR A 497 37.18 28.55 -12.19
CA TYR A 497 38.41 27.77 -12.11
C TYR A 497 38.95 27.73 -10.67
N ASN A 498 38.97 28.87 -9.97
CA ASN A 498 39.44 28.95 -8.60
C ASN A 498 38.54 28.18 -7.62
N GLU A 499 37.22 28.20 -7.82
CA GLU A 499 36.27 27.39 -7.05
C GLU A 499 36.53 25.89 -7.25
N LYS A 500 36.65 25.45 -8.49
CA LYS A 500 36.97 24.04 -8.83
C LYS A 500 38.33 23.61 -8.29
N GLN A 501 39.31 24.50 -8.26
CA GLN A 501 40.61 24.24 -7.64
C GLN A 501 40.52 24.09 -6.11
N LYS A 502 39.71 24.92 -5.43
CA LYS A 502 39.46 24.77 -3.99
C LYS A 502 38.76 23.44 -3.67
N GLU A 503 37.79 23.05 -4.48
CA GLU A 503 37.08 21.78 -4.36
C GLU A 503 38.01 20.57 -4.60
N LEU A 504 38.93 20.65 -5.57
CA LEU A 504 39.95 19.62 -5.77
C LEU A 504 40.90 19.49 -4.55
N ILE A 505 41.27 20.60 -3.93
CA ILE A 505 42.12 20.58 -2.73
C ILE A 505 41.39 19.94 -1.55
N SER A 506 40.10 20.26 -1.34
CA SER A 506 39.31 19.66 -0.26
C SER A 506 39.09 18.16 -0.47
N LEU A 507 38.76 17.73 -1.70
CA LEU A 507 38.59 16.32 -2.03
C LEU A 507 39.89 15.52 -1.89
N ARG A 508 41.03 16.06 -2.37
CA ARG A 508 42.34 15.42 -2.16
C ARG A 508 42.74 15.34 -0.68
N ALA A 509 42.31 16.30 0.14
CA ALA A 509 42.50 16.21 1.59
C ALA A 509 41.64 15.10 2.22
N SER A 510 40.39 14.94 1.75
CA SER A 510 39.51 13.86 2.18
C SER A 510 39.99 12.47 1.76
N GLU A 511 40.54 12.34 0.55
CA GLU A 511 41.16 11.11 0.04
C GLU A 511 42.35 10.71 0.91
N LYS A 512 43.24 11.66 1.25
CA LYS A 512 44.37 11.40 2.15
C LYS A 512 43.92 10.94 3.53
N SER A 513 42.84 11.52 4.08
CA SER A 513 42.32 11.05 5.38
C SER A 513 41.74 9.63 5.31
N ILE A 514 41.08 9.27 4.21
CA ILE A 514 40.57 7.91 3.99
C ILE A 514 41.72 6.91 3.85
N ALA A 515 42.76 7.26 3.10
CA ALA A 515 43.94 6.42 2.95
C ALA A 515 44.64 6.16 4.30
N VAL A 516 44.80 7.21 5.13
CA VAL A 516 45.39 7.08 6.48
C VAL A 516 44.54 6.16 7.36
N GLU A 517 43.21 6.31 7.36
CA GLU A 517 42.30 5.45 8.13
C GLU A 517 42.33 4.00 7.64
N GLN A 518 42.36 3.76 6.32
CA GLN A 518 42.49 2.43 5.74
C GLN A 518 43.80 1.76 6.17
N ASP A 519 44.91 2.50 6.17
CA ASP A 519 46.21 1.96 6.59
C ASP A 519 46.26 1.70 8.09
N GLN A 520 45.64 2.54 8.93
CA GLN A 520 45.47 2.27 10.36
C GLN A 520 44.71 0.97 10.61
N ARG A 521 43.62 0.72 9.86
CA ARG A 521 42.82 -0.51 10.00
C ARG A 521 43.57 -1.74 9.50
N LYS A 522 44.31 -1.64 8.38
CA LYS A 522 45.19 -2.72 7.89
C LYS A 522 46.28 -3.04 8.91
N ASN A 523 46.89 -2.03 9.52
CA ASN A 523 47.92 -2.22 10.55
C ASN A 523 47.33 -2.85 11.83
N ARG A 524 46.14 -2.42 12.27
CA ARG A 524 45.42 -3.05 13.39
C ARG A 524 45.06 -4.50 13.11
N ALA A 525 44.58 -4.82 11.91
CA ALA A 525 44.29 -6.20 11.51
C ALA A 525 45.54 -7.09 11.50
N LYS A 526 46.69 -6.57 11.05
CA LYS A 526 47.97 -7.28 11.12
C LYS A 526 48.43 -7.53 12.56
N LEU A 527 48.13 -6.62 13.49
CA LEU A 527 48.49 -6.74 14.91
C LEU A 527 47.55 -7.67 15.69
N SER A 528 46.34 -7.96 15.20
CA SER A 528 45.38 -8.86 15.85
C SER A 528 45.46 -10.32 15.37
N ILE A 529 46.39 -10.64 14.46
CA ILE A 529 46.60 -11.99 13.90
C ILE A 529 47.75 -12.73 14.63
N PHE A 530 48.38 -12.08 15.60
CA PHE A 530 49.29 -12.67 16.58
C PHE A 530 48.58 -12.76 17.93
#